data_AF-A0A4Q4BV74-F1
#
_entry.id   AF-A0A4Q4BV74-F1
#
_cell.length_a   1.000
_cell.length_b   1.000
_cell.length_c   1.000
_cell.angle_alpha   90.00
_cell.angle_beta   90.00
_cell.angle_gamma   90.00
#
_symmetry.space_group_name_H-M   'P 1'
#
loop_
_entity.id
_entity.type
_entity.pdbx_description
1 polymer ?
#
loop_
_entity_poly.entity_id
_entity_poly.type
_entity_poly.pdbx_seq_one_letter_code
_entity_poly.pdbx_strand_id
1 'polypeptide(L)'
;MTTSRPKIRMTGTERREQLIGVGRRVFAERGVADATVEEIAAAAGVTKPVVYEHFGGKEGLYAVVVDRETRALLESIADAITEDMSPREFFERATVAELHYISTRPDGFRVLIRDAPSWHSTGPLSSLMSDLATQIETYLARVMRRREIDERFAPIYAQMFVGMVALTGDWWLEHGHEFTAEEIAAHMVNLGWNGLTGLEASPRLETTAIDATAPPRGNSSLVTRLDDAADGVPPADA
;
A
#
# COMPACT_ATOMS: atom_id res chain seq x y z
N MET A 1 13.16 1.44 -53.59
CA MET A 1 12.09 2.38 -53.20
C MET A 1 11.54 1.93 -51.86
N THR A 2 11.90 2.61 -50.78
CA THR A 2 11.45 2.29 -49.42
C THR A 2 10.32 3.24 -49.08
N THR A 3 9.08 2.78 -49.19
CA THR A 3 7.88 3.52 -48.81
C THR A 3 7.84 3.70 -47.29
N SER A 4 8.21 4.90 -46.83
CA SER A 4 8.03 5.33 -45.43
C SER A 4 6.53 5.45 -45.13
N ARG A 5 6.04 4.63 -44.19
CA ARG A 5 4.65 4.66 -43.72
C ARG A 5 4.42 6.01 -43.01
N PRO A 6 3.38 6.80 -43.36
CA PRO A 6 3.16 8.09 -42.73
C PRO A 6 2.90 7.89 -41.23
N LYS A 7 3.75 8.48 -40.38
CA LYS A 7 3.56 8.53 -38.93
C LYS A 7 2.26 9.30 -38.66
N ILE A 8 1.21 8.59 -38.27
CA ILE A 8 -0.07 9.20 -37.87
C ILE A 8 0.23 10.20 -36.76
N ARG A 9 -0.16 11.45 -36.97
CA ARG A 9 0.07 12.53 -36.01
C ARG A 9 -0.89 12.34 -34.83
N MET A 10 -0.34 12.13 -33.64
CA MET A 10 -1.13 12.00 -32.41
C MET A 10 -2.04 13.22 -32.22
N THR A 11 -3.27 12.97 -31.80
CA THR A 11 -4.22 13.97 -31.32
C THR A 11 -3.78 14.58 -29.99
N GLY A 12 -4.36 15.72 -29.61
CA GLY A 12 -4.09 16.34 -28.31
C GLY A 12 -4.45 15.43 -27.12
N THR A 13 -5.50 14.61 -27.25
CA THR A 13 -5.89 13.63 -26.22
C THR A 13 -4.89 12.49 -26.12
N GLU A 14 -4.48 11.89 -27.23
CA GLU A 14 -3.44 10.84 -27.22
C GLU A 14 -2.12 11.38 -26.67
N ARG A 15 -1.80 12.65 -26.95
CA ARG A 15 -0.62 13.31 -26.40
C ARG A 15 -0.72 13.46 -24.89
N ARG A 16 -1.87 13.91 -24.38
CA ARG A 16 -2.14 14.04 -22.96
C ARG A 16 -1.98 12.69 -22.25
N GLU A 17 -2.55 11.63 -22.80
CA GLU A 17 -2.45 10.27 -22.24
C GLU A 17 -1.01 9.75 -22.23
N GLN A 18 -0.25 9.98 -23.29
CA GLN A 18 1.16 9.64 -23.34
C GLN A 18 1.96 10.35 -22.25
N LEU A 19 1.72 11.65 -22.05
CA LEU A 19 2.41 12.43 -21.02
C LEU A 19 2.06 11.95 -19.61
N ILE A 20 0.83 11.54 -19.35
CA ILE A 20 0.43 10.92 -18.07
C ILE A 20 1.21 9.62 -17.84
N GLY A 21 1.26 8.74 -18.84
CA GLY A 21 2.00 7.48 -18.74
C GLY A 21 3.51 7.67 -18.54
N VAL A 22 4.12 8.61 -19.27
CA VAL A 22 5.54 8.95 -19.12
C VAL A 22 5.81 9.58 -17.76
N GLY A 23 4.98 10.54 -17.35
CA GLY A 23 5.08 11.21 -16.05
C GLY A 23 5.03 10.21 -14.90
N ARG A 24 4.04 9.30 -14.90
CA ARG A 24 3.92 8.25 -13.88
C ARG A 24 5.21 7.46 -13.69
N ARG A 25 5.80 6.97 -14.77
CA ARG A 25 7.05 6.20 -14.70
C ARG A 25 8.21 7.04 -14.16
N VAL A 26 8.36 8.27 -14.64
CA VAL A 26 9.43 9.18 -14.17
C VAL A 26 9.27 9.48 -12.68
N PHE A 27 8.04 9.73 -12.21
CA PHE A 27 7.75 9.96 -10.80
C PHE A 27 7.95 8.70 -9.96
N ALA A 28 7.57 7.52 -10.45
CA ALA A 28 7.82 6.25 -9.76
C ALA A 28 9.32 6.00 -9.55
N GLU A 29 10.13 6.25 -10.59
CA GLU A 29 11.58 6.04 -10.56
C GLU A 29 12.32 7.08 -9.69
N ARG A 30 11.93 8.36 -9.75
CA ARG A 30 12.72 9.46 -9.16
C ARG A 30 12.07 10.18 -7.99
N GLY A 31 10.76 10.08 -7.83
CA GLY A 31 9.98 10.94 -6.93
C GLY A 31 9.71 12.30 -7.56
N VAL A 32 8.68 13.01 -7.07
CA VAL A 32 8.26 14.29 -7.66
C VAL A 32 9.29 15.41 -7.46
N ALA A 33 10.03 15.35 -6.35
CA ALA A 33 11.03 16.35 -5.98
C ALA A 33 12.18 16.37 -7.01
N ASP A 34 12.74 15.20 -7.33
CA ASP A 34 13.90 15.05 -8.19
C ASP A 34 13.56 15.01 -9.68
N ALA A 35 12.30 14.73 -10.04
CA ALA A 35 11.85 14.76 -11.44
C ALA A 35 11.83 16.19 -12.01
N THR A 36 12.15 16.32 -13.30
CA THR A 36 12.13 17.60 -14.03
C THR A 36 11.20 17.57 -15.25
N VAL A 37 10.68 18.74 -15.65
CA VAL A 37 9.83 18.87 -16.85
C VAL A 37 10.62 18.55 -18.12
N GLU A 38 11.90 18.89 -18.12
CA GLU A 38 12.92 18.57 -19.12
C GLU A 38 12.95 17.07 -19.42
N GLU A 39 13.07 16.25 -18.38
CA GLU A 39 13.17 14.80 -18.48
C GLU A 39 11.86 14.17 -18.94
N ILE A 40 10.73 14.64 -18.41
CA ILE A 40 9.40 14.20 -18.84
C ILE A 40 9.18 14.49 -20.32
N ALA A 41 9.52 15.71 -20.76
CA ALA A 41 9.40 16.13 -22.15
C ALA A 41 10.30 15.28 -23.06
N ALA A 42 11.57 15.08 -22.66
CA ALA A 42 12.52 14.25 -23.39
C ALA A 42 12.03 12.80 -23.51
N ALA A 43 11.56 12.21 -22.41
CA ALA A 43 11.05 10.83 -22.37
C ALA A 43 9.76 10.65 -23.20
N ALA A 44 8.94 11.70 -23.33
CA ALA A 44 7.74 11.68 -24.18
C ALA A 44 8.02 12.05 -25.65
N GLY A 45 9.24 12.50 -25.98
CA GLY A 45 9.61 12.96 -27.32
C GLY A 45 8.90 14.27 -27.71
N VAL A 46 8.74 15.17 -26.74
CA VAL A 46 8.10 16.49 -26.91
C VAL A 46 8.99 17.61 -26.37
N THR A 47 8.59 18.86 -26.60
CA THR A 47 9.25 20.03 -26.02
C THR A 47 8.62 20.41 -24.68
N LYS A 48 9.37 21.10 -23.80
CA LYS A 48 8.85 21.56 -22.49
C LYS A 48 7.54 22.34 -22.58
N PRO A 49 7.36 23.28 -23.54
CA PRO A 49 6.11 24.03 -23.67
C PRO A 49 4.87 23.13 -23.79
N VAL A 50 4.99 21.96 -24.42
CA VAL A 50 3.87 21.00 -24.54
C VAL A 50 3.44 20.46 -23.17
N VAL A 51 4.38 20.20 -22.27
CA VAL A 51 4.06 19.75 -20.90
C VAL A 51 3.36 20.86 -20.12
N TYR A 52 3.87 22.09 -20.22
CA TYR A 52 3.25 23.26 -19.60
C TYR A 52 1.85 23.56 -20.16
N GLU A 53 1.65 23.44 -21.47
CA GLU A 53 0.35 23.64 -22.11
C GLU A 53 -0.71 22.65 -21.58
N HIS A 54 -0.34 21.38 -21.41
CA HIS A 54 -1.28 20.36 -20.96
C HIS A 54 -1.50 20.34 -19.44
N PHE A 55 -0.48 20.66 -18.63
CA PHE A 55 -0.53 20.40 -17.19
C PHE A 55 -0.06 21.56 -16.31
N GLY A 56 0.45 22.66 -16.89
CA GLY A 56 0.98 23.78 -16.13
C GLY A 56 2.32 23.51 -15.43
N GLY A 57 2.95 22.33 -15.64
CA GLY A 57 4.21 21.95 -15.02
C GLY A 57 4.24 20.50 -14.56
N LYS A 58 5.28 20.12 -13.81
CA LYS A 58 5.41 18.76 -13.27
C LYS A 58 4.41 18.50 -12.14
N GLU A 59 4.08 19.51 -11.35
CA GLU A 59 3.17 19.44 -10.20
C GLU A 59 1.74 19.16 -10.66
N GLY A 60 1.29 19.85 -11.73
CA GLY A 60 -0.02 19.59 -12.31
C GLY A 60 -0.11 18.23 -13.01
N LEU A 61 0.99 17.76 -13.63
CA LEU A 61 1.05 16.41 -14.18
C LEU A 61 1.01 15.36 -13.06
N TYR A 62 1.76 15.58 -11.99
CA TYR A 62 1.79 14.72 -10.81
C TYR A 62 0.40 14.59 -10.17
N ALA A 63 -0.31 15.71 -9.98
CA ALA A 63 -1.68 15.70 -9.45
C ALA A 63 -2.64 14.86 -10.32
N VAL A 64 -2.52 14.95 -11.65
CA VAL A 64 -3.32 14.12 -12.58
C VAL A 64 -2.96 12.64 -12.49
N VAL A 65 -1.67 12.31 -12.34
CA VAL A 65 -1.23 10.91 -12.14
C VAL A 65 -1.81 10.37 -10.82
N VAL A 66 -1.63 11.08 -9.72
CA VAL A 66 -2.13 10.67 -8.39
C VAL A 66 -3.65 10.47 -8.40
N ASP A 67 -4.42 11.40 -8.98
CA ASP A 67 -5.88 11.27 -9.11
C ASP A 67 -6.27 10.00 -9.87
N ARG A 68 -5.59 9.72 -10.99
CA ARG A 68 -5.89 8.55 -11.82
C ARG A 68 -5.54 7.23 -11.15
N GLU A 69 -4.36 7.16 -10.53
CA GLU A 69 -3.91 5.95 -9.84
C GLU A 69 -4.74 5.71 -8.57
N THR A 70 -5.13 6.77 -7.85
CA THR A 70 -6.08 6.68 -6.74
C THR A 70 -7.42 6.13 -7.21
N ARG A 71 -7.99 6.66 -8.31
CA ARG A 71 -9.25 6.16 -8.86
C ARG A 71 -9.15 4.70 -9.28
N ALA A 72 -8.07 4.31 -9.94
CA ALA A 72 -7.87 2.92 -10.37
C ALA A 72 -7.78 1.94 -9.20
N LEU A 73 -7.11 2.32 -8.11
CA LEU A 73 -7.07 1.52 -6.88
C LEU A 73 -8.46 1.43 -6.23
N LEU A 74 -9.17 2.57 -6.13
CA LEU A 74 -10.53 2.62 -5.58
C LEU A 74 -11.50 1.75 -6.37
N GLU A 75 -11.46 1.82 -7.70
CA GLU A 75 -12.27 0.99 -8.59
C GLU A 75 -11.95 -0.51 -8.40
N SER A 76 -10.66 -0.87 -8.31
CA SER A 76 -10.24 -2.26 -8.05
C SER A 76 -10.83 -2.81 -6.76
N ILE A 77 -10.78 -2.03 -5.67
CA ILE A 77 -11.34 -2.43 -4.37
C ILE A 77 -12.87 -2.48 -4.44
N ALA A 78 -13.51 -1.46 -5.03
CA ALA A 78 -14.97 -1.38 -5.14
C ALA A 78 -15.55 -2.55 -5.96
N ASP A 79 -14.89 -2.94 -7.05
CA ASP A 79 -15.31 -4.08 -7.89
C ASP A 79 -15.17 -5.43 -7.15
N ALA A 80 -14.33 -5.50 -6.12
CA ALA A 80 -14.08 -6.72 -5.37
C ALA A 80 -15.02 -6.93 -4.17
N ILE A 81 -15.75 -5.89 -3.73
CA ILE A 81 -16.58 -5.90 -2.53
C ILE A 81 -18.07 -5.78 -2.84
N THR A 82 -18.93 -6.33 -1.98
CA THR A 82 -20.39 -6.19 -2.06
C THR A 82 -20.99 -5.93 -0.67
N GLU A 83 -22.21 -5.38 -0.62
CA GLU A 83 -22.86 -4.96 0.63
C GLU A 83 -23.11 -6.11 1.63
N ASP A 84 -23.29 -7.33 1.13
CA ASP A 84 -23.68 -8.50 1.94
C ASP A 84 -22.48 -9.31 2.49
N MET A 85 -21.25 -8.84 2.29
CA MET A 85 -20.05 -9.56 2.73
C MET A 85 -19.89 -9.58 4.26
N SER A 86 -19.45 -10.71 4.81
CA SER A 86 -18.95 -10.70 6.18
C SER A 86 -17.67 -9.85 6.26
N PRO A 87 -17.34 -9.28 7.44
CA PRO A 87 -16.12 -8.47 7.59
C PRO A 87 -14.82 -9.21 7.26
N ARG A 88 -14.81 -10.54 7.40
CA ARG A 88 -13.70 -11.38 6.96
C ARG A 88 -13.57 -11.40 5.45
N GLU A 89 -14.67 -11.71 4.76
CA GLU A 89 -14.71 -11.78 3.30
C GLU A 89 -14.39 -10.42 2.69
N PHE A 90 -14.90 -9.34 3.30
CA PHE A 90 -14.57 -7.97 2.92
C PHE A 90 -13.06 -7.73 2.98
N PHE A 91 -12.42 -8.04 4.12
CA PHE A 91 -10.98 -7.86 4.28
C PHE A 91 -10.17 -8.70 3.28
N GLU A 92 -10.53 -9.98 3.12
CA GLU A 92 -9.90 -10.87 2.15
C GLU A 92 -9.98 -10.34 0.71
N ARG A 93 -11.18 -9.94 0.27
CA ARG A 93 -11.42 -9.41 -1.07
C ARG A 93 -10.70 -8.09 -1.31
N ALA A 94 -10.74 -7.18 -0.34
CA ALA A 94 -10.04 -5.90 -0.43
C ALA A 94 -8.52 -6.08 -0.51
N THR A 95 -7.94 -6.95 0.33
CA THR A 95 -6.50 -7.27 0.31
C THR A 95 -6.07 -7.87 -1.03
N VAL A 96 -6.83 -8.83 -1.58
CA VAL A 96 -6.54 -9.40 -2.90
C VAL A 96 -6.63 -8.33 -4.00
N ALA A 97 -7.65 -7.47 -3.97
CA ALA A 97 -7.84 -6.41 -4.96
C ALA A 97 -6.70 -5.37 -4.94
N GLU A 98 -6.21 -5.01 -3.75
CA GLU A 98 -5.06 -4.12 -3.60
C GLU A 98 -3.78 -4.77 -4.10
N LEU A 99 -3.48 -6.02 -3.72
CA LEU A 99 -2.29 -6.74 -4.19
C LEU A 99 -2.34 -6.97 -5.72
N HIS A 100 -3.52 -7.25 -6.28
CA HIS A 100 -3.68 -7.31 -7.73
C HIS A 100 -3.41 -5.96 -8.41
N TYR A 101 -3.89 -4.85 -7.82
CA TYR A 101 -3.53 -3.52 -8.29
C TYR A 101 -2.00 -3.28 -8.24
N ILE A 102 -1.34 -3.63 -7.13
CA ILE A 102 0.11 -3.48 -6.97
C ILE A 102 0.87 -4.24 -8.06
N SER A 103 0.50 -5.50 -8.32
CA SER A 103 1.17 -6.34 -9.33
C SER A 103 0.96 -5.85 -10.76
N THR A 104 -0.23 -5.32 -11.08
CA THR A 104 -0.57 -4.87 -12.43
C THR A 104 -0.16 -3.42 -12.72
N ARG A 105 0.02 -2.61 -11.66
CA ARG A 105 0.31 -1.17 -11.76
C ARG A 105 1.41 -0.73 -10.77
N PRO A 106 2.60 -1.34 -10.81
CA PRO A 106 3.65 -1.11 -9.82
C PRO A 106 4.12 0.34 -9.76
N ASP A 107 4.28 1.01 -10.91
CA ASP A 107 4.66 2.43 -10.96
C ASP A 107 3.56 3.33 -10.37
N GLY A 108 2.29 2.96 -10.59
CA GLY A 108 1.16 3.68 -10.01
C GLY A 108 1.17 3.59 -8.49
N PHE A 109 1.39 2.39 -7.95
CA PHE A 109 1.53 2.20 -6.51
C PHE A 109 2.71 2.98 -5.93
N ARG A 110 3.91 2.91 -6.54
CA ARG A 110 5.08 3.69 -6.09
C ARG A 110 4.80 5.18 -6.00
N VAL A 111 4.08 5.73 -6.99
CA VAL A 111 3.67 7.14 -6.97
C VAL A 111 2.77 7.44 -5.77
N LEU A 112 1.85 6.53 -5.42
CA LEU A 112 0.94 6.72 -4.29
C LEU A 112 1.66 6.66 -2.93
N ILE A 113 2.64 5.78 -2.75
CA ILE A 113 3.30 5.57 -1.44
C ILE A 113 4.51 6.47 -1.18
N ARG A 114 5.25 6.89 -2.21
CA ARG A 114 6.57 7.51 -2.05
C ARG A 114 6.52 8.94 -1.52
N ASP A 115 5.53 9.71 -1.95
CA ASP A 115 5.36 11.12 -1.60
C ASP A 115 4.11 11.36 -0.73
N ALA A 116 3.47 10.29 -0.22
CA ALA A 116 2.48 10.38 0.85
C ALA A 116 3.23 10.59 2.17
N PRO A 117 3.30 11.81 2.75
CA PRO A 117 4.16 12.08 3.90
C PRO A 117 3.70 11.32 5.18
N SER A 118 2.55 10.68 5.09
CA SER A 118 2.08 9.57 5.91
C SER A 118 0.79 9.06 5.24
N TRP A 119 0.32 7.88 5.61
CA TRP A 119 -1.04 7.40 5.31
C TRP A 119 -2.15 8.41 5.66
N HIS A 120 -1.83 9.50 6.39
CA HIS A 120 -2.68 10.65 6.73
C HIS A 120 -2.65 11.83 5.72
N SER A 121 -2.15 11.62 4.50
CA SER A 121 -2.19 12.68 3.47
C SER A 121 -3.64 13.08 3.16
N THR A 122 -3.91 14.32 2.79
CA THR A 122 -5.27 14.73 2.38
C THR A 122 -5.54 14.31 0.93
N GLY A 123 -6.55 13.45 0.72
CA GLY A 123 -6.95 13.01 -0.63
C GLY A 123 -7.89 11.80 -0.60
N PRO A 124 -8.46 11.40 -1.76
CA PRO A 124 -9.49 10.36 -1.82
C PRO A 124 -9.01 8.99 -1.31
N LEU A 125 -7.74 8.63 -1.56
CA LEU A 125 -7.15 7.39 -1.06
C LEU A 125 -7.09 7.35 0.48
N SER A 126 -6.67 8.46 1.09
CA SER A 126 -6.62 8.57 2.56
C SER A 126 -8.01 8.55 3.19
N SER A 127 -9.01 9.18 2.56
CA SER A 127 -10.40 9.06 2.98
C SER A 127 -10.88 7.61 2.92
N LEU A 128 -10.63 6.89 1.82
CA LEU A 128 -10.95 5.46 1.73
C LEU A 128 -10.24 4.66 2.83
N MET A 129 -8.94 4.85 3.02
CA MET A 129 -8.17 4.13 4.04
C MET A 129 -8.69 4.42 5.46
N SER A 130 -9.11 5.66 5.73
CA SER A 130 -9.77 6.05 6.98
C SER A 130 -11.14 5.37 7.13
N ASP A 131 -11.92 5.30 6.06
CA ASP A 131 -13.22 4.61 6.04
C ASP A 131 -13.05 3.10 6.26
N LEU A 132 -12.06 2.49 5.61
CA LEU A 132 -11.67 1.09 5.81
C LEU A 132 -11.22 0.83 7.24
N ALA A 133 -10.34 1.67 7.78
CA ALA A 133 -9.88 1.57 9.16
C ALA A 133 -11.06 1.66 10.14
N THR A 134 -12.00 2.57 9.89
CA THR A 134 -13.21 2.76 10.72
C THR A 134 -14.15 1.56 10.64
N GLN A 135 -14.33 0.97 9.46
CA GLN A 135 -15.12 -0.26 9.29
C GLN A 135 -14.48 -1.45 10.02
N ILE A 136 -13.16 -1.63 9.87
CA ILE A 136 -12.40 -2.67 10.59
C ILE A 136 -12.50 -2.44 12.10
N GLU A 137 -12.29 -1.21 12.58
CA GLU A 137 -12.42 -0.86 14.00
C GLU A 137 -13.81 -1.20 14.54
N THR A 138 -14.87 -0.80 13.83
CA THR A 138 -16.26 -1.08 14.21
C THR A 138 -16.52 -2.58 14.34
N TYR A 139 -15.97 -3.36 13.41
CA TYR A 139 -16.06 -4.81 13.46
C TYR A 139 -15.28 -5.40 14.64
N LEU A 140 -14.03 -4.97 14.83
CA LEU A 140 -13.17 -5.44 15.91
C LEU A 140 -13.75 -5.12 17.29
N ALA A 141 -14.26 -3.91 17.49
CA ALA A 141 -14.95 -3.53 18.73
C ALA A 141 -16.12 -4.49 19.02
N ARG A 142 -16.91 -4.86 18.00
CA ARG A 142 -18.00 -5.82 18.15
C ARG A 142 -17.51 -7.23 18.51
N VAL A 143 -16.41 -7.68 17.91
CA VAL A 143 -15.79 -8.98 18.23
C VAL A 143 -15.25 -8.97 19.67
N MET A 144 -14.57 -7.90 20.07
CA MET A 144 -13.99 -7.73 21.40
C MET A 144 -15.07 -7.74 22.49
N ARG A 145 -16.16 -6.96 22.32
CA ARG A 145 -17.30 -7.00 23.25
C ARG A 145 -17.86 -8.40 23.46
N ARG A 146 -18.02 -9.18 22.38
CA ARG A 146 -18.53 -10.56 22.45
C ARG A 146 -17.58 -11.53 23.15
N ARG A 147 -16.28 -11.20 23.18
CA ARG A 147 -15.22 -12.01 23.79
C ARG A 147 -14.79 -11.48 25.16
N GLU A 148 -15.51 -10.49 25.70
CA GLU A 148 -15.18 -9.85 26.97
C GLU A 148 -13.78 -9.19 26.98
N ILE A 149 -13.31 -8.76 25.81
CA ILE A 149 -12.08 -7.99 25.60
C ILE A 149 -12.44 -6.50 25.60
N ASP A 150 -11.57 -5.67 26.17
CA ASP A 150 -11.73 -4.21 26.19
C ASP A 150 -11.69 -3.61 24.78
N GLU A 151 -12.86 -3.15 24.31
CA GLU A 151 -13.03 -2.58 22.97
C GLU A 151 -12.28 -1.27 22.73
N ARG A 152 -11.80 -0.59 23.78
CA ARG A 152 -11.01 0.64 23.64
C ARG A 152 -9.73 0.42 22.86
N PHE A 153 -9.27 -0.82 22.72
CA PHE A 153 -8.12 -1.19 21.91
C PHE A 153 -8.47 -1.47 20.44
N ALA A 154 -9.74 -1.57 20.04
CA ALA A 154 -10.11 -1.81 18.65
C ALA A 154 -9.43 -0.86 17.62
N PRO A 155 -9.26 0.45 17.89
CA PRO A 155 -8.57 1.35 16.96
C PRO A 155 -7.11 0.97 16.69
N ILE A 156 -6.38 0.51 17.71
CA ILE A 156 -4.97 0.12 17.53
C ILE A 156 -4.83 -1.16 16.71
N TYR A 157 -5.75 -2.12 16.88
CA TYR A 157 -5.76 -3.32 16.04
C TYR A 157 -6.16 -2.98 14.61
N ALA A 158 -7.16 -2.13 14.40
CA ALA A 158 -7.51 -1.67 13.05
C ALA A 158 -6.30 -1.06 12.32
N GLN A 159 -5.49 -0.26 13.03
CA GLN A 159 -4.27 0.26 12.43
C GLN A 159 -3.19 -0.78 12.16
N MET A 160 -3.06 -1.80 13.00
CA MET A 160 -2.15 -2.92 12.71
C MET A 160 -2.57 -3.66 11.43
N PHE A 161 -3.87 -3.84 11.19
CA PHE A 161 -4.38 -4.45 9.96
C PHE A 161 -4.10 -3.60 8.71
N VAL A 162 -4.41 -2.31 8.77
CA VAL A 162 -4.13 -1.39 7.65
C VAL A 162 -2.62 -1.35 7.36
N GLY A 163 -1.81 -1.22 8.41
CA GLY A 163 -0.35 -1.23 8.29
C GLY A 163 0.22 -2.53 7.72
N MET A 164 -0.37 -3.69 8.08
CA MET A 164 0.04 -4.99 7.56
C MET A 164 -0.14 -5.06 6.04
N VAL A 165 -1.29 -4.66 5.52
CA VAL A 165 -1.55 -4.69 4.07
C VAL A 165 -0.62 -3.71 3.34
N ALA A 166 -0.58 -2.47 3.82
CA ALA A 166 0.26 -1.39 3.31
C ALA A 166 1.75 -1.75 3.19
N LEU A 167 2.36 -2.11 4.32
CA LEU A 167 3.81 -2.29 4.42
C LEU A 167 4.27 -3.59 3.75
N THR A 168 3.49 -4.65 3.85
CA THR A 168 3.82 -5.90 3.16
C THR A 168 3.59 -5.78 1.66
N GLY A 169 2.59 -5.01 1.21
CA GLY A 169 2.41 -4.70 -0.22
C GLY A 169 3.61 -3.97 -0.81
N ASP A 170 4.14 -2.98 -0.09
CA ASP A 170 5.38 -2.28 -0.47
C ASP A 170 6.60 -3.23 -0.50
N TRP A 171 6.80 -4.00 0.56
CA TRP A 171 7.88 -4.99 0.60
C TRP A 171 7.79 -6.01 -0.55
N TRP A 172 6.59 -6.51 -0.83
CA TRP A 172 6.35 -7.48 -1.88
C TRP A 172 6.70 -6.94 -3.26
N LEU A 173 6.37 -5.68 -3.52
CA LEU A 173 6.65 -5.02 -4.78
C LEU A 173 8.16 -4.95 -5.09
N GLU A 174 9.00 -4.89 -4.06
CA GLU A 174 10.45 -4.79 -4.21
C GLU A 174 11.19 -6.12 -4.06
N HIS A 175 10.69 -7.01 -3.20
CA HIS A 175 11.46 -8.18 -2.75
C HIS A 175 10.73 -9.52 -2.91
N GLY A 176 9.41 -9.53 -3.00
CA GLY A 176 8.62 -10.76 -2.87
C GLY A 176 8.15 -11.37 -4.20
N HIS A 177 8.90 -11.18 -5.28
CA HIS A 177 8.52 -11.63 -6.64
C HIS A 177 8.27 -13.14 -6.80
N GLU A 178 8.67 -13.95 -5.82
CA GLU A 178 8.41 -15.39 -5.79
C GLU A 178 6.98 -15.75 -5.35
N PHE A 179 6.25 -14.81 -4.74
CA PHE A 179 4.90 -15.01 -4.22
C PHE A 179 3.85 -14.33 -5.09
N THR A 180 2.71 -15.00 -5.24
CA THR A 180 1.51 -14.45 -5.87
C THR A 180 0.73 -13.52 -4.93
N ALA A 181 -0.14 -12.68 -5.50
CA ALA A 181 -1.04 -11.82 -4.74
C ALA A 181 -1.91 -12.64 -3.78
N GLU A 182 -2.43 -13.77 -4.26
CA GLU A 182 -3.31 -14.67 -3.54
C GLU A 182 -2.58 -15.36 -2.37
N GLU A 183 -1.33 -15.80 -2.56
CA GLU A 183 -0.53 -16.38 -1.48
C GLU A 183 -0.29 -15.36 -0.35
N ILE A 184 0.13 -14.15 -0.70
CA ILE A 184 0.36 -13.09 0.31
C ILE A 184 -0.94 -12.71 1.01
N ALA A 185 -2.03 -12.51 0.27
CA ALA A 185 -3.34 -12.22 0.84
C ALA A 185 -3.76 -13.32 1.82
N ALA A 186 -3.61 -14.59 1.43
CA ALA A 186 -3.95 -15.72 2.28
C ALA A 186 -3.14 -15.70 3.59
N HIS A 187 -1.83 -15.41 3.53
CA HIS A 187 -0.99 -15.31 4.72
C HIS A 187 -1.32 -14.10 5.61
N MET A 188 -1.64 -12.93 5.03
CA MET A 188 -2.10 -11.75 5.78
C MET A 188 -3.43 -12.01 6.48
N VAL A 189 -4.41 -12.56 5.77
CA VAL A 189 -5.73 -12.91 6.32
C VAL A 189 -5.57 -13.98 7.40
N ASN A 190 -4.72 -14.97 7.18
CA ASN A 190 -4.45 -16.02 8.16
C ASN A 190 -3.84 -15.45 9.44
N LEU A 191 -2.83 -14.59 9.34
CA LEU A 191 -2.20 -13.93 10.49
C LEU A 191 -3.20 -13.05 11.23
N GLY A 192 -3.91 -12.19 10.52
CA GLY A 192 -4.91 -11.30 11.11
C GLY A 192 -6.03 -12.08 11.78
N TRP A 193 -6.62 -13.06 11.09
CA TRP A 193 -7.78 -13.79 11.59
C TRP A 193 -7.43 -14.74 12.74
N ASN A 194 -6.36 -15.54 12.62
CA ASN A 194 -5.97 -16.45 13.69
C ASN A 194 -5.37 -15.68 14.88
N GLY A 195 -4.65 -14.58 14.64
CA GLY A 195 -4.17 -13.69 15.70
C GLY A 195 -5.33 -13.11 16.52
N LEU A 196 -6.41 -12.65 15.86
CA LEU A 196 -7.62 -12.19 16.55
C LEU A 196 -8.31 -13.32 17.34
N THR A 197 -8.23 -14.56 16.86
CA THR A 197 -8.86 -15.69 17.56
C THR A 197 -8.18 -16.01 18.90
N GLY A 198 -6.88 -15.74 19.03
CA GLY A 198 -6.07 -16.02 20.22
C GLY A 198 -5.87 -14.82 21.16
N LEU A 199 -6.62 -13.72 21.02
CA LEU A 199 -6.42 -12.54 21.88
C LEU A 199 -6.73 -12.82 23.36
N GLU A 200 -5.78 -12.47 24.22
CA GLU A 200 -5.99 -12.40 25.66
C GLU A 200 -6.83 -11.18 26.05
N ALA A 201 -7.67 -11.30 27.09
CA ALA A 201 -8.45 -10.18 27.60
C ALA A 201 -7.60 -9.08 28.26
N SER A 202 -6.38 -9.41 28.69
CA SER A 202 -5.45 -8.48 29.35
C SER A 202 -4.01 -8.90 29.08
N PRO A 203 -3.51 -8.68 27.85
CA PRO A 203 -2.16 -9.08 27.46
C PRO A 203 -1.12 -8.38 28.33
N ARG A 204 -0.07 -9.10 28.71
CA ARG A 204 1.05 -8.57 29.48
C ARG A 204 2.36 -8.83 28.75
N LEU A 205 3.28 -7.87 28.79
CA LEU A 205 4.65 -8.10 28.34
C LEU A 205 5.32 -9.06 29.32
N GLU A 206 5.85 -10.17 28.83
CA GLU A 206 6.52 -11.18 29.66
C GLU A 206 7.88 -10.68 30.18
N THR A 207 8.53 -9.76 29.46
CA THR A 207 9.81 -9.17 29.84
C THR A 207 9.63 -7.68 30.16
N THR A 208 9.35 -7.38 31.42
CA THR A 208 9.23 -5.98 31.89
C THR A 208 10.61 -5.44 32.27
N ALA A 209 11.36 -4.88 31.31
CA ALA A 209 12.30 -3.75 31.52
C ALA A 209 13.15 -3.52 30.26
N ILE A 210 12.75 -2.55 29.42
CA ILE A 210 13.76 -1.78 28.71
C ILE A 210 14.29 -0.79 29.75
N ASP A 211 15.40 -1.13 30.39
CA ASP A 211 16.12 -0.18 31.25
C ASP A 211 16.67 0.95 30.37
N ALA A 212 15.91 2.04 30.29
CA ALA A 212 16.25 3.22 29.50
C ALA A 212 17.52 3.94 30.00
N THR A 213 18.12 3.49 31.12
CA THR A 213 19.39 4.03 31.65
C THR A 213 20.61 3.21 31.26
N ALA A 214 20.43 2.04 30.63
CA ALA A 214 21.54 1.21 30.19
C ALA A 214 22.18 1.79 28.91
N PRO A 215 23.52 1.87 28.81
CA PRO A 215 24.19 2.33 27.59
C PRO A 215 23.86 1.42 26.40
N PRO A 216 23.78 1.96 25.16
CA PRO A 216 23.43 1.19 23.97
C PRO A 216 24.38 0.00 23.83
N ARG A 217 23.85 -1.22 23.95
CA ARG A 217 24.61 -2.45 23.79
C ARG A 217 24.89 -2.63 22.29
N GLY A 218 26.17 -2.76 21.92
CA GLY A 218 26.61 -2.80 20.53
C GLY A 218 25.94 -3.89 19.68
N ASN A 219 25.77 -3.60 18.38
CA ASN A 219 24.98 -4.36 17.39
C ASN A 219 25.38 -5.83 17.14
N SER A 220 26.35 -6.40 17.84
CA SER A 220 26.91 -7.72 17.49
C SER A 220 26.15 -8.93 18.04
N SER A 221 25.00 -8.76 18.71
CA SER A 221 24.28 -9.86 19.39
C SER A 221 22.82 -10.11 18.98
N LEU A 222 22.31 -9.44 17.93
CA LEU A 222 20.89 -9.59 17.56
C LEU A 222 20.59 -10.91 16.85
N VAL A 223 21.49 -11.40 15.98
CA VAL A 223 21.26 -12.61 15.17
C VAL A 223 21.24 -13.87 16.04
N THR A 224 22.23 -14.04 16.94
CA THR A 224 22.33 -15.23 17.82
C THR A 224 21.16 -15.37 18.79
N ARG A 225 20.45 -14.30 19.10
CA ARG A 225 19.31 -14.31 20.04
C ARG A 225 17.97 -14.66 19.38
N LEU A 226 17.85 -14.50 18.06
CA LEU A 226 16.64 -14.84 17.33
C LEU A 226 16.53 -16.35 17.09
N ASP A 227 17.67 -17.03 16.89
CA ASP A 227 17.73 -18.48 16.70
C ASP A 227 17.23 -19.23 17.95
N ASP A 228 17.60 -18.79 19.16
CA ASP A 228 17.18 -19.42 20.43
C ASP A 228 15.69 -19.19 20.78
N ALA A 229 15.05 -18.16 20.19
CA ALA A 229 13.65 -17.81 20.48
C ALA A 229 12.64 -18.58 19.61
N ALA A 230 13.05 -19.04 18.43
CA ALA A 230 12.20 -19.79 17.51
C ALA A 230 11.83 -21.19 18.04
N ASP A 231 12.69 -21.79 18.88
CA ASP A 231 12.48 -23.13 19.46
C ASP A 231 11.42 -23.16 20.58
N GLY A 232 10.93 -22.01 21.05
CA GLY A 232 9.98 -21.89 22.15
C GLY A 232 8.51 -21.77 21.75
N VAL A 233 8.19 -21.71 20.45
CA VAL A 233 6.79 -21.56 19.99
C VAL A 233 6.11 -22.94 20.04
N PRO A 234 5.12 -23.17 20.92
CA PRO A 234 4.40 -24.43 20.94
C PRO A 234 3.69 -24.66 19.59
N PRO A 235 3.60 -25.91 19.10
CA PRO A 235 2.86 -26.18 17.87
C PRO A 235 1.42 -25.68 18.01
N ALA A 236 0.92 -25.02 16.97
CA ALA A 236 -0.49 -24.65 16.90
C ALA A 236 -1.32 -25.94 16.88
N ASP A 237 -2.06 -26.20 17.97
CA ASP A 237 -2.89 -27.38 18.11
C ASP A 237 -3.89 -27.52 16.94
N ALA A 238 -4.07 -28.78 16.51
CA ALA A 238 -4.86 -29.23 15.36
C ALA A 238 -6.38 -29.20 15.55
#